data_AF-A0A1H3DU78-F1
#
_entry.id   AF-A0A1H3DU78-F1
#
_cell.length_a   1.000
_cell.length_b   1.000
_cell.length_c   1.000
_cell.angle_alpha   90.00
_cell.angle_beta   90.00
_cell.angle_gamma   90.00
#
_symmetry.space_group_name_H-M   'P 1'
#
loop_
_entity.id
_entity.type
_entity.pdbx_description
1 polymer ?
#
loop_
_entity_poly.entity_id
_entity_poly.type
_entity_poly.pdbx_seq_one_letter_code
_entity_poly.pdbx_strand_id
1 'polypeptide(L)'
;MTYIIIGYDPGGNHANGVSYLKVTSDLRIEDFDSTIVSTCDEALSWLFDDQMINPDEVIAAGIDSFLSWPTIGVFRPMDDFLKREYPEVKSSIFSVNSAFGAMAIQGVIFAQILASVSPNLQLLNETHPKVAYHAQTARRHDYFAKRDNAVDDIKNEQVDHFKSVRKVYNELNATRMWKELLDWIGLSASSKYSKSLNMSPQAMDHEWDAIYSAWFTYQFGIMTPGRNLMQPNSDEFLSAYLNDEQAAQISSLRNSKISGNGAIKIAEIFKERIMIPKGIEGKVTYYWLPASHQ
;
A
#
# COMPACT_ATOMS: atom_id res chain seq x y z
N MET A 1 23.36 -10.72 10.63
CA MET A 1 22.47 -11.01 9.49
C MET A 1 21.74 -9.72 9.17
N THR A 2 21.55 -9.44 7.89
CA THR A 2 20.75 -8.31 7.41
C THR A 2 19.46 -8.83 6.82
N TYR A 3 18.40 -8.05 6.97
CA TYR A 3 17.13 -8.30 6.32
C TYR A 3 16.74 -7.09 5.49
N ILE A 4 15.93 -7.32 4.45
CA ILE A 4 15.47 -6.32 3.52
C ILE A 4 13.94 -6.28 3.56
N ILE A 5 13.42 -5.06 3.64
CA ILE A 5 11.99 -4.78 3.56
C ILE A 5 11.78 -3.84 2.37
N ILE A 6 11.00 -4.28 1.40
CA ILE A 6 10.78 -3.55 0.15
C ILE A 6 9.55 -2.66 0.25
N GLY A 7 9.56 -1.53 -0.44
CA GLY A 7 8.39 -0.71 -0.69
C GLY A 7 8.18 -0.55 -2.19
N TYR A 8 6.94 -0.67 -2.65
CA TYR A 8 6.61 -0.51 -4.07
C TYR A 8 5.29 0.24 -4.25
N ASP A 9 5.29 1.27 -5.09
CA ASP A 9 4.10 2.00 -5.52
C ASP A 9 4.02 2.00 -7.06
N PRO A 10 3.06 1.28 -7.66
CA PRO A 10 2.90 1.25 -9.10
C PRO A 10 2.29 2.54 -9.67
N GLY A 11 3.13 3.54 -9.91
CA GLY A 11 2.79 4.75 -10.64
C GLY A 11 2.78 4.56 -12.16
N GLY A 12 1.66 4.88 -12.81
CA GLY A 12 1.56 4.88 -14.27
C GLY A 12 2.48 5.92 -14.94
N ASN A 13 2.55 5.91 -16.28
CA ASN A 13 3.38 6.86 -17.06
C ASN A 13 4.85 6.89 -16.63
N HIS A 14 5.46 5.71 -16.47
CA HIS A 14 6.87 5.56 -16.11
C HIS A 14 7.24 6.09 -14.72
N ALA A 15 6.33 6.01 -13.76
CA ALA A 15 6.52 6.62 -12.44
C ALA A 15 6.36 5.61 -11.28
N ASN A 16 6.85 4.39 -11.43
CA ASN A 16 6.77 3.40 -10.36
C ASN A 16 7.80 3.72 -9.29
N GLY A 17 7.34 3.95 -8.07
CA GLY A 17 8.22 4.10 -6.91
C GLY A 17 8.69 2.73 -6.43
N VAL A 18 9.98 2.62 -6.14
CA VAL A 18 10.56 1.44 -5.49
C VAL A 18 11.54 1.88 -4.43
N SER A 19 11.57 1.16 -3.31
CA SER A 19 12.46 1.44 -2.20
C SER A 19 12.83 0.18 -1.44
N TYR A 20 13.86 0.27 -0.60
CA TYR A 20 14.14 -0.74 0.40
C TYR A 20 14.54 -0.10 1.73
N LEU A 21 14.30 -0.85 2.81
CA LEU A 21 14.91 -0.65 4.12
C LEU A 21 15.80 -1.84 4.40
N LYS A 22 17.08 -1.57 4.70
CA LYS A 22 18.02 -2.56 5.21
C LYS A 22 18.01 -2.52 6.71
N VAL A 23 17.67 -3.64 7.32
CA VAL A 23 17.58 -3.78 8.78
C VAL A 23 18.55 -4.84 9.29
N THR A 24 19.09 -4.60 10.48
CA THR A 24 19.96 -5.54 11.18
C THR A 24 19.17 -6.68 11.80
N SER A 25 19.86 -7.69 12.33
CA SER A 25 19.22 -8.82 13.03
C SER A 25 18.49 -8.43 14.32
N ASP A 26 18.85 -7.30 14.95
CA ASP A 26 18.10 -6.68 16.05
C ASP A 26 17.03 -5.70 15.55
N LEU A 27 16.67 -5.78 14.26
CA LEU A 27 15.62 -5.04 13.60
C LEU A 27 15.81 -3.51 13.64
N ARG A 28 17.05 -3.02 13.64
CA ARG A 28 17.34 -1.58 13.50
C ARG A 28 17.60 -1.24 12.04
N ILE A 29 17.15 -0.07 11.59
CA ILE A 29 17.41 0.40 10.23
C ILE A 29 18.89 0.78 10.11
N GLU A 30 19.58 0.19 9.14
CA GLU A 30 20.99 0.44 8.82
C GLU A 30 21.15 1.25 7.54
N ASP A 31 20.28 1.04 6.55
CA ASP A 31 20.26 1.83 5.32
C ASP A 31 18.87 1.86 4.70
N PHE A 32 18.65 2.80 3.80
CA PHE A 32 17.52 2.80 2.90
C PHE A 32 17.90 3.53 1.61
N ASP A 33 17.24 3.17 0.52
CA ASP A 33 17.31 3.92 -0.73
C ASP A 33 15.98 3.81 -1.45
N SER A 34 15.78 4.69 -2.42
CA SER A 34 14.59 4.75 -3.25
C SER A 34 14.89 5.29 -4.62
N THR A 35 14.02 4.97 -5.57
CA THR A 35 14.06 5.56 -6.89
C THR A 35 12.69 5.47 -7.56
N ILE A 36 12.61 6.04 -8.76
CA ILE A 36 11.47 5.94 -9.65
C ILE A 36 11.93 5.28 -10.94
N VAL A 37 11.16 4.29 -11.38
CA VAL A 37 11.44 3.50 -12.57
C VAL A 37 10.23 3.40 -13.48
N SER A 38 10.46 2.97 -14.72
CA SER A 38 9.41 2.97 -15.75
C SER A 38 8.42 1.83 -15.57
N THR A 39 8.85 0.71 -14.99
CA THR A 39 8.13 -0.56 -14.99
C THR A 39 8.47 -1.42 -13.77
N CYS A 40 7.67 -2.46 -13.51
CA CYS A 40 7.92 -3.40 -12.42
C CYS A 40 9.18 -4.27 -12.61
N ASP A 41 9.59 -4.57 -13.85
CA ASP A 41 10.84 -5.30 -14.13
C ASP A 41 12.06 -4.41 -13.89
N GLU A 42 12.01 -3.14 -14.26
CA GLU A 42 13.05 -2.17 -13.89
C GLU A 42 13.14 -2.02 -12.36
N ALA A 43 12.01 -2.07 -11.64
CA ALA A 43 12.02 -2.02 -10.17
C ALA A 43 12.77 -3.21 -9.55
N LEU A 44 12.53 -4.42 -10.07
CA LEU A 44 13.23 -5.63 -9.61
C LEU A 44 14.71 -5.62 -10.01
N SER A 45 15.03 -5.13 -11.21
CA SER A 45 16.42 -4.98 -11.68
C SER A 45 17.17 -3.97 -10.80
N TRP A 46 16.54 -2.83 -10.48
CA TRP A 46 17.12 -1.85 -9.57
C TRP A 46 17.40 -2.46 -8.18
N LEU A 47 16.46 -3.24 -7.63
CA LEU A 47 16.68 -3.89 -6.34
C LEU A 47 17.83 -4.90 -6.37
N PHE A 48 17.81 -5.84 -7.32
CA PHE A 48 18.70 -7.01 -7.27
C PHE A 48 20.01 -6.83 -8.02
N ASP A 49 20.02 -6.04 -9.09
CA ASP A 49 21.21 -5.81 -9.91
C ASP A 49 21.92 -4.51 -9.49
N ASP A 50 21.21 -3.38 -9.41
CA ASP A 50 21.84 -2.08 -9.13
C ASP A 50 22.17 -1.91 -7.64
N GLN A 51 21.23 -2.23 -6.75
CA GLN A 51 21.41 -2.15 -5.30
C GLN A 51 22.07 -3.42 -4.72
N MET A 52 22.31 -4.43 -5.57
CA MET A 52 22.93 -5.70 -5.21
C MET A 52 22.26 -6.38 -4.00
N ILE A 53 20.94 -6.23 -3.86
CA ILE A 53 20.20 -6.91 -2.80
C ILE A 53 20.19 -8.40 -3.10
N ASN A 54 20.57 -9.20 -2.10
CA ASN A 54 20.40 -10.65 -2.18
C ASN A 54 18.90 -10.99 -1.96
N PRO A 55 18.21 -11.69 -2.89
CA PRO A 55 16.82 -12.11 -2.71
C PRO A 55 16.57 -12.93 -1.43
N ASP A 56 17.57 -13.65 -0.92
CA ASP A 56 17.48 -14.40 0.34
C ASP A 56 17.39 -13.49 1.57
N GLU A 57 17.77 -12.22 1.46
CA GLU A 57 17.67 -11.25 2.56
C GLU A 57 16.28 -10.59 2.64
N VAL A 58 15.46 -10.71 1.59
CA VAL A 58 14.13 -10.10 1.54
C VAL A 58 13.15 -10.89 2.41
N ILE A 59 12.63 -10.25 3.45
CA ILE A 59 11.68 -10.87 4.39
C ILE A 59 10.25 -10.32 4.28
N ALA A 60 10.09 -9.08 3.81
CA ALA A 60 8.78 -8.45 3.69
C ALA A 60 8.74 -7.41 2.55
N ALA A 61 7.55 -7.10 2.07
CA ALA A 61 7.33 -5.96 1.18
C ALA A 61 5.98 -5.27 1.45
N GLY A 62 5.98 -3.94 1.43
CA GLY A 62 4.78 -3.11 1.38
C GLY A 62 4.48 -2.68 -0.06
N ILE A 63 3.26 -2.90 -0.52
CA ILE A 63 2.85 -2.61 -1.89
C ILE A 63 1.62 -1.72 -1.87
N ASP A 64 1.73 -0.50 -2.43
CA ASP A 64 0.61 0.45 -2.60
C ASP A 64 -0.28 0.06 -3.78
N SER A 65 -0.84 -1.13 -3.71
CA SER A 65 -1.77 -1.67 -4.71
C SER A 65 -2.48 -2.89 -4.13
N PHE A 66 -3.67 -3.15 -4.64
CA PHE A 66 -4.46 -4.29 -4.17
C PHE A 66 -3.78 -5.61 -4.55
N LEU A 67 -3.64 -6.49 -3.55
CA LEU A 67 -3.11 -7.86 -3.72
C LEU A 67 -4.22 -8.92 -3.67
N SER A 68 -5.47 -8.46 -3.60
CA SER A 68 -6.66 -9.28 -3.53
C SER A 68 -7.85 -8.62 -4.21
N TRP A 69 -8.81 -9.42 -4.69
CA TRP A 69 -10.01 -8.97 -5.38
C TRP A 69 -11.27 -9.36 -4.62
N PRO A 70 -12.28 -8.49 -4.50
CA PRO A 70 -13.55 -8.89 -3.91
C PRO A 70 -14.23 -9.94 -4.79
N THR A 71 -14.78 -11.00 -4.19
CA THR A 71 -15.61 -11.98 -4.92
C THR A 71 -17.06 -11.51 -5.06
N ILE A 72 -17.47 -10.50 -4.27
CA ILE A 72 -18.81 -9.92 -4.23
C ILE A 72 -18.68 -8.41 -4.00
N GLY A 73 -19.41 -7.60 -4.77
CA GLY A 73 -19.40 -6.14 -4.63
C GLY A 73 -18.23 -5.47 -5.35
N VAL A 74 -17.97 -4.21 -5.00
CA VAL A 74 -16.89 -3.39 -5.61
C VAL A 74 -15.75 -3.09 -4.64
N PHE A 75 -16.05 -3.12 -3.33
CA PHE A 75 -15.09 -2.91 -2.24
C PHE A 75 -14.85 -4.23 -1.52
N ARG A 76 -13.63 -4.39 -1.03
CA ARG A 76 -13.28 -5.51 -0.15
C ARG A 76 -13.60 -5.14 1.30
N PRO A 77 -13.72 -6.14 2.20
CA PRO A 77 -13.92 -5.92 3.62
C PRO A 77 -12.99 -4.86 4.25
N MET A 78 -11.70 -4.91 3.94
CA MET A 78 -10.72 -3.93 4.41
C MET A 78 -10.95 -2.53 3.84
N ASP A 79 -11.36 -2.40 2.57
CA ASP A 79 -11.66 -1.09 1.98
C ASP A 79 -12.85 -0.44 2.70
N ASP A 80 -13.90 -1.22 2.96
CA ASP A 80 -15.08 -0.74 3.69
C ASP A 80 -14.74 -0.35 5.13
N PHE A 81 -13.86 -1.12 5.79
CA PHE A 81 -13.34 -0.78 7.11
C PHE A 81 -12.66 0.60 7.08
N LEU A 82 -11.70 0.80 6.20
CA LEU A 82 -10.92 2.03 6.11
C LEU A 82 -11.80 3.25 5.77
N LYS A 83 -12.80 3.07 4.90
CA LYS A 83 -13.71 4.16 4.53
C LYS A 83 -14.60 4.60 5.67
N ARG A 84 -15.00 3.66 6.54
CA ARG A 84 -15.76 3.94 7.76
C ARG A 84 -14.87 4.59 8.82
N GLU A 85 -13.66 4.08 8.98
CA GLU A 85 -12.70 4.50 10.01
C GLU A 85 -12.08 5.88 9.72
N TYR A 86 -11.82 6.19 8.44
CA TYR A 86 -11.15 7.43 8.00
C TYR A 86 -11.98 8.18 6.96
N PRO A 87 -13.16 8.72 7.33
CA PRO A 87 -14.05 9.38 6.39
C PRO A 87 -13.42 10.62 5.73
N GLU A 88 -12.43 11.26 6.36
CA GLU A 88 -11.74 12.46 5.86
C GLU A 88 -10.86 12.16 4.65
N VAL A 89 -10.34 10.93 4.52
CA VAL A 89 -9.47 10.49 3.43
C VAL A 89 -10.09 9.34 2.63
N LYS A 90 -11.40 9.11 2.75
CA LYS A 90 -12.12 8.06 2.02
C LYS A 90 -11.98 8.13 0.50
N SER A 91 -11.65 9.30 -0.06
CA SER A 91 -11.39 9.47 -1.49
C SER A 91 -10.09 8.83 -1.95
N SER A 92 -9.17 8.56 -1.04
CA SER A 92 -7.94 7.81 -1.29
C SER A 92 -8.17 6.30 -1.33
N ILE A 93 -9.38 5.84 -0.99
CA ILE A 93 -9.76 4.42 -1.01
C ILE A 93 -10.71 4.21 -2.20
N PHE A 94 -10.15 3.76 -3.32
CA PHE A 94 -10.92 3.48 -4.53
C PHE A 94 -11.30 2.00 -4.62
N SER A 95 -12.36 1.72 -5.37
CA SER A 95 -12.82 0.34 -5.56
C SER A 95 -11.86 -0.41 -6.46
N VAL A 96 -11.69 -1.73 -6.26
CA VAL A 96 -10.85 -2.55 -7.15
C VAL A 96 -11.33 -2.47 -8.61
N ASN A 97 -12.65 -2.33 -8.82
CA ASN A 97 -13.26 -2.14 -10.14
C ASN A 97 -12.95 -0.78 -10.78
N SER A 98 -12.52 0.21 -9.99
CA SER A 98 -12.10 1.52 -10.47
C SER A 98 -10.59 1.60 -10.72
N ALA A 99 -9.84 0.57 -10.35
CA ALA A 99 -8.42 0.52 -10.61
C ALA A 99 -8.14 0.26 -12.09
N PHE A 100 -7.16 0.96 -12.65
CA PHE A 100 -6.72 0.78 -14.02
C PHE A 100 -5.21 0.95 -14.13
N GLY A 101 -4.64 0.48 -15.24
CA GLY A 101 -3.23 0.69 -15.57
C GLY A 101 -2.27 0.02 -14.57
N ALA A 102 -1.23 0.76 -14.17
CA ALA A 102 -0.14 0.26 -13.34
C ALA A 102 -0.64 -0.29 -11.99
N MET A 103 -1.52 0.44 -11.29
CA MET A 103 -2.07 -0.02 -10.02
C MET A 103 -2.82 -1.35 -10.13
N ALA A 104 -3.47 -1.63 -11.26
CA ALA A 104 -4.26 -2.85 -11.43
C ALA A 104 -3.46 -4.09 -11.83
N ILE A 105 -2.24 -3.89 -12.32
CA ILE A 105 -1.45 -4.93 -12.98
C ILE A 105 -0.07 -5.06 -12.33
N GLN A 106 0.66 -3.97 -12.20
CA GLN A 106 2.07 -4.01 -11.82
C GLN A 106 2.26 -4.37 -10.35
N GLY A 107 1.39 -3.92 -9.44
CA GLY A 107 1.46 -4.28 -8.01
C GLY A 107 1.42 -5.79 -7.77
N VAL A 108 0.45 -6.48 -8.36
CA VAL A 108 0.31 -7.94 -8.22
C VAL A 108 1.41 -8.70 -8.96
N ILE A 109 1.82 -8.24 -10.15
CA ILE A 109 2.93 -8.88 -10.90
C ILE A 109 4.23 -8.78 -10.09
N PHE A 110 4.52 -7.59 -9.57
CA PHE A 110 5.68 -7.36 -8.71
C PHE A 110 5.66 -8.29 -7.49
N ALA A 111 4.52 -8.40 -6.80
CA ALA A 111 4.34 -9.29 -5.65
C ALA A 111 4.60 -10.77 -6.00
N GLN A 112 4.05 -11.25 -7.13
CA GLN A 112 4.21 -12.64 -7.56
C GLN A 112 5.67 -12.95 -7.93
N ILE A 113 6.32 -12.07 -8.70
CA ILE A 113 7.72 -12.27 -9.09
C ILE A 113 8.60 -12.23 -7.84
N LEU A 114 8.41 -11.22 -6.98
CA LEU A 114 9.17 -11.09 -5.73
C LEU A 114 9.05 -12.35 -4.87
N ALA A 115 7.83 -12.87 -4.69
CA ALA A 115 7.58 -14.09 -3.93
C ALA A 115 8.21 -15.35 -4.55
N SER A 116 8.42 -15.36 -5.87
CA SER A 116 9.05 -16.47 -6.59
C SER A 116 10.58 -16.46 -6.51
N VAL A 117 11.19 -15.27 -6.42
CA VAL A 117 12.66 -15.11 -6.39
C VAL A 117 13.22 -14.94 -4.98
N SER A 118 12.38 -14.55 -4.01
CA SER A 118 12.78 -14.31 -2.61
C SER A 118 12.24 -15.43 -1.70
N PRO A 119 13.01 -16.50 -1.45
CA PRO A 119 12.51 -17.65 -0.70
C PRO A 119 12.17 -17.34 0.76
N ASN A 120 12.82 -16.33 1.34
CA ASN A 120 12.60 -15.90 2.72
C ASN A 120 11.52 -14.82 2.88
N LEU A 121 10.86 -14.42 1.78
CA LEU A 121 9.74 -13.49 1.83
C LEU A 121 8.57 -14.12 2.58
N GLN A 122 8.30 -13.60 3.77
CA GLN A 122 7.26 -14.06 4.69
C GLN A 122 6.00 -13.20 4.60
N LEU A 123 6.14 -11.91 4.27
CA LEU A 123 5.05 -10.94 4.34
C LEU A 123 4.96 -10.10 3.06
N LEU A 124 3.77 -10.08 2.47
CA LEU A 124 3.35 -9.11 1.47
C LEU A 124 2.24 -8.26 2.09
N ASN A 125 2.57 -7.05 2.50
CA ASN A 125 1.60 -6.14 3.09
C ASN A 125 1.02 -5.25 2.00
N GLU A 126 -0.30 -5.31 1.84
CA GLU A 126 -0.99 -4.30 1.05
C GLU A 126 -1.06 -3.00 1.86
N THR A 127 -0.41 -1.95 1.36
CA THR A 127 -0.29 -0.66 2.03
C THR A 127 -1.19 0.37 1.38
N HIS A 128 -1.68 1.32 2.18
CA HIS A 128 -2.42 2.49 1.69
C HIS A 128 -1.76 3.74 2.28
N PRO A 129 -0.59 4.17 1.77
CA PRO A 129 0.31 5.13 2.41
C PRO A 129 -0.39 6.45 2.75
N LYS A 130 -1.28 6.93 1.88
CA LYS A 130 -2.05 8.18 2.08
C LYS A 130 -3.02 8.09 3.25
N VAL A 131 -3.70 6.95 3.39
CA VAL A 131 -4.65 6.72 4.50
C VAL A 131 -3.89 6.40 5.78
N ALA A 132 -2.79 5.67 5.68
CA ALA A 132 -1.95 5.31 6.82
C ALA A 132 -1.27 6.54 7.42
N TYR A 133 -0.75 7.43 6.58
CA TYR A 133 -0.18 8.71 7.02
C TYR A 133 -1.22 9.58 7.72
N HIS A 134 -2.45 9.61 7.21
CA HIS A 134 -3.56 10.27 7.88
C HIS A 134 -3.87 9.64 9.24
N ALA A 135 -3.93 8.32 9.33
CA ALA A 135 -4.15 7.62 10.59
C ALA A 135 -3.08 7.96 11.64
N GLN A 136 -1.83 8.18 11.23
CA GLN A 136 -0.73 8.52 12.13
C GLN A 136 -0.68 9.98 12.55
N THR A 137 -1.01 10.89 11.63
CA THR A 137 -0.74 12.32 11.81
C THR A 137 -2.00 13.16 11.98
N ALA A 138 -3.18 12.57 11.75
CA ALA A 138 -4.46 13.27 11.57
C ALA A 138 -4.43 14.35 10.46
N ARG A 139 -3.48 14.24 9.51
CA ARG A 139 -3.32 15.18 8.40
C ARG A 139 -3.55 14.47 7.08
N ARG A 140 -4.13 15.19 6.12
CA ARG A 140 -4.25 14.68 4.76
C ARG A 140 -2.89 14.62 4.09
N HIS A 141 -2.69 13.55 3.34
CA HIS A 141 -1.62 13.45 2.35
C HIS A 141 -1.91 14.44 1.22
N ASP A 142 -1.11 15.49 1.08
CA ASP A 142 -1.35 16.59 0.13
C ASP A 142 -0.04 17.01 -0.56
N TYR A 143 0.56 16.07 -1.31
CA TYR A 143 1.76 16.33 -2.12
C TYR A 143 1.52 17.37 -3.19
N PHE A 144 0.35 17.29 -3.82
CA PHE A 144 -0.11 18.24 -4.81
C PHE A 144 -1.62 18.25 -4.74
N ALA A 145 -2.23 19.25 -4.10
CA ALA A 145 -3.65 19.50 -4.31
C ALA A 145 -3.83 19.75 -5.81
N LYS A 146 -4.08 18.71 -6.61
CA LYS A 146 -4.44 18.81 -8.02
C LYS A 146 -5.92 19.12 -8.07
N ARG A 147 -6.24 20.36 -8.40
CA ARG A 147 -7.38 20.65 -9.27
C ARG A 147 -6.97 21.76 -10.21
N ASP A 148 -6.55 21.33 -11.39
CA ASP A 148 -6.46 22.12 -12.62
C ASP A 148 -7.84 22.38 -13.24
N ASN A 149 -8.94 21.88 -12.65
CA ASN A 149 -10.27 21.96 -13.26
C ASN A 149 -11.15 23.12 -12.74
N ALA A 150 -10.57 24.17 -12.14
CA ALA A 150 -11.36 25.29 -11.59
C ALA A 150 -10.83 26.69 -11.96
N VAL A 151 -9.94 26.81 -12.95
CA VAL A 151 -9.34 28.11 -13.31
C VAL A 151 -9.43 28.41 -14.81
N ASP A 152 -10.50 27.97 -15.46
CA ASP A 152 -10.81 28.45 -16.82
C ASP A 152 -11.49 29.84 -16.81
N ASP A 153 -11.89 30.35 -15.62
CA ASP A 153 -12.64 31.62 -15.49
C ASP A 153 -11.90 32.75 -14.74
N ILE A 154 -10.66 32.56 -14.28
CA ILE A 154 -9.89 33.64 -13.62
C ILE A 154 -8.97 34.31 -14.65
N LYS A 155 -9.11 35.62 -14.81
CA LYS A 155 -8.30 36.46 -15.71
C LYS A 155 -6.79 36.24 -15.47
N ASN A 156 -6.05 36.06 -16.57
CA ASN A 156 -4.67 35.55 -16.66
C ASN A 156 -3.64 36.06 -15.62
N GLU A 157 -3.72 37.28 -15.11
CA GLU A 157 -2.70 37.83 -14.20
C GLU A 157 -2.86 37.39 -12.74
N GLN A 158 -4.08 37.12 -12.25
CA GLN A 158 -4.27 36.61 -10.89
C GLN A 158 -3.93 35.11 -10.78
N VAL A 159 -4.04 34.40 -11.90
CA VAL A 159 -3.78 32.95 -11.99
C VAL A 159 -2.32 32.62 -11.65
N ASP A 160 -1.36 33.43 -12.09
CA ASP A 160 0.07 33.16 -11.88
C ASP A 160 0.47 33.32 -10.41
N HIS A 161 -0.09 34.32 -9.71
CA HIS A 161 0.15 34.49 -8.28
C HIS A 161 -0.41 33.32 -7.46
N PHE A 162 -1.66 32.89 -7.72
CA PHE A 162 -2.25 31.74 -7.03
C PHE A 162 -1.53 30.42 -7.33
N LYS A 163 -1.07 30.21 -8.57
CA LYS A 163 -0.23 29.06 -8.93
C LYS A 163 1.08 29.05 -8.14
N SER A 164 1.74 30.20 -7.98
CA SER A 164 2.99 30.31 -7.23
C SER A 164 2.82 30.00 -5.73
N VAL A 165 1.80 30.56 -5.08
CA VAL A 165 1.51 30.32 -3.65
C VAL A 165 1.14 28.85 -3.41
N ARG A 166 0.32 28.26 -4.29
CA ARG A 166 -0.06 26.85 -4.19
C ARG A 166 1.12 25.92 -4.38
N LYS A 167 2.02 26.23 -5.32
CA LYS A 167 3.27 25.49 -5.53
C LYS A 167 4.13 25.51 -4.26
N VAL A 168 4.36 26.68 -3.67
CA VAL A 168 5.11 26.81 -2.41
C VAL A 168 4.46 26.04 -1.27
N TYR A 169 3.13 26.11 -1.12
CA TYR A 169 2.41 25.37 -0.09
C TYR A 169 2.56 23.84 -0.26
N ASN A 170 2.46 23.34 -1.49
CA ASN A 170 2.66 21.93 -1.81
C ASN A 170 4.10 21.49 -1.51
N GLU A 171 5.10 22.28 -1.91
CA GLU A 171 6.52 22.01 -1.63
C GLU A 171 6.80 21.98 -0.11
N LEU A 172 6.18 22.87 0.66
CA LEU A 172 6.29 22.86 2.12
C LEU A 172 5.67 21.61 2.75
N ASN A 173 4.49 21.19 2.29
CA ASN A 173 3.85 19.96 2.79
C ASN A 173 4.64 18.71 2.41
N ALA A 174 5.11 18.60 1.17
CA ALA A 174 5.95 17.50 0.73
C ALA A 174 7.25 17.45 1.56
N THR A 175 7.92 18.59 1.75
CA THR A 175 9.12 18.69 2.59
C THR A 175 8.84 18.23 4.03
N ARG A 176 7.69 18.62 4.60
CA ARG A 176 7.28 18.19 5.94
C ARG A 176 7.05 16.68 6.00
N MET A 177 6.33 16.11 5.04
CA MET A 177 6.03 14.68 4.98
C MET A 177 7.31 13.85 4.84
N TRP A 178 8.24 14.29 4.01
CA TRP A 178 9.58 13.74 3.93
C TRP A 178 10.28 13.81 5.27
N LYS A 179 10.35 14.98 5.88
CA LYS A 179 11.01 15.16 7.17
C LYS A 179 10.43 14.24 8.24
N GLU A 180 9.10 14.14 8.34
CA GLU A 180 8.43 13.26 9.30
C GLU A 180 8.78 11.77 9.06
N LEU A 181 8.74 11.32 7.81
CA LEU A 181 9.12 9.95 7.44
C LEU A 181 10.60 9.66 7.76
N LEU A 182 11.49 10.60 7.43
CA LEU A 182 12.91 10.49 7.71
C LEU A 182 13.20 10.52 9.22
N ASP A 183 12.45 11.33 9.98
CA ASP A 183 12.52 11.34 11.45
C ASP A 183 12.07 9.98 12.01
N TRP A 184 11.00 9.36 11.48
CA TRP A 184 10.55 8.02 11.91
C TRP A 184 11.56 6.91 11.58
N ILE A 185 12.17 6.97 10.39
CA ILE A 185 13.25 6.07 10.00
C ILE A 185 14.45 6.28 10.93
N GLY A 186 14.82 7.54 11.19
CA GLY A 186 15.93 7.91 12.08
C GLY A 186 15.73 7.46 13.52
N LEU A 187 14.51 7.53 14.05
CA LEU A 187 14.17 7.00 15.38
C LEU A 187 14.38 5.48 15.49
N SER A 188 14.30 4.78 14.35
CA SER A 188 14.48 3.33 14.25
C SER A 188 15.89 2.94 13.79
N ALA A 189 16.76 3.93 13.52
CA ALA A 189 18.07 3.72 12.94
C ALA A 189 19.11 3.28 13.97
N SER A 190 20.10 2.51 13.52
CA SER A 190 21.27 2.17 14.34
C SER A 190 22.14 3.40 14.62
N SER A 191 22.90 3.40 15.71
CA SER A 191 23.81 4.51 16.06
C SER A 191 24.92 4.77 15.03
N LYS A 192 25.13 3.85 14.09
CA LYS A 192 26.08 4.00 12.97
C LYS A 192 25.48 4.76 11.79
N TYR A 193 24.19 5.05 11.81
CA TYR A 193 23.50 5.79 10.77
C TYR A 193 23.87 7.28 10.84
N SER A 194 24.74 7.71 9.93
CA SER A 194 25.19 9.10 9.83
C SER A 194 25.10 9.67 8.41
N LYS A 195 24.41 8.98 7.48
CA LYS A 195 24.09 9.59 6.19
C LYS A 195 23.30 10.85 6.47
N SER A 196 23.84 11.99 6.03
CA SER A 196 23.09 13.23 5.99
C SER A 196 21.81 12.95 5.21
N LEU A 197 20.66 13.06 5.88
CA LEU A 197 19.31 12.98 5.32
C LEU A 197 19.05 14.15 4.34
N ASN A 198 19.97 14.35 3.40
CA ASN A 198 19.89 15.35 2.34
C ASN A 198 19.17 14.72 1.16
N MET A 199 17.95 14.23 1.38
CA MET A 199 17.07 13.96 0.26
C MET A 199 16.65 15.29 -0.34
N SER A 200 16.83 15.41 -1.65
CA SER A 200 16.37 16.57 -2.41
C SER A 200 14.84 16.66 -2.28
N PRO A 201 14.26 17.85 -2.02
CA PRO A 201 12.80 18.07 -2.05
C PRO A 201 12.10 17.75 -3.38
N GLN A 202 12.84 17.26 -4.37
CA GLN A 202 12.35 16.87 -5.70
C GLN A 202 11.80 15.44 -5.75
N ALA A 203 11.89 14.67 -4.67
CA ALA A 203 11.37 13.30 -4.64
C ALA A 203 9.85 13.30 -4.92
N MET A 204 9.42 12.47 -5.88
CA MET A 204 8.04 12.49 -6.39
C MET A 204 7.10 11.70 -5.48
N ASP A 205 5.79 11.92 -5.64
CA ASP A 205 4.70 11.27 -4.88
C ASP A 205 4.93 9.76 -4.73
N HIS A 206 5.21 9.09 -5.84
CA HIS A 206 5.38 7.64 -5.89
C HIS A 206 6.62 7.13 -5.13
N GLU A 207 7.69 7.92 -5.10
CA GLU A 207 8.88 7.55 -4.35
C GLU A 207 8.61 7.60 -2.84
N TRP A 208 7.89 8.64 -2.40
CA TRP A 208 7.46 8.75 -1.00
C TRP A 208 6.49 7.64 -0.62
N ASP A 209 5.48 7.36 -1.46
CA ASP A 209 4.51 6.28 -1.25
C ASP A 209 5.22 4.92 -1.16
N ALA A 210 6.26 4.67 -1.96
CA ALA A 210 7.08 3.47 -1.88
C ALA A 210 7.85 3.38 -0.55
N ILE A 211 8.61 4.41 -0.15
CA ILE A 211 9.38 4.37 1.11
C ILE A 211 8.44 4.26 2.31
N TYR A 212 7.35 5.01 2.31
CA TYR A 212 6.36 4.93 3.38
C TYR A 212 5.77 3.52 3.45
N SER A 213 5.48 2.88 2.30
CA SER A 213 5.01 1.49 2.25
C SER A 213 6.02 0.50 2.85
N ALA A 214 7.32 0.67 2.58
CA ALA A 214 8.39 -0.13 3.21
C ALA A 214 8.43 0.08 4.72
N TRP A 215 8.45 1.34 5.17
CA TRP A 215 8.51 1.70 6.59
C TRP A 215 7.26 1.26 7.35
N PHE A 216 6.08 1.43 6.79
CA PHE A 216 4.83 1.00 7.39
C PHE A 216 4.80 -0.53 7.56
N THR A 217 5.29 -1.26 6.57
CA THR A 217 5.40 -2.72 6.64
C THR A 217 6.44 -3.17 7.65
N TYR A 218 7.57 -2.48 7.76
CA TYR A 218 8.54 -2.68 8.83
C TYR A 218 7.91 -2.45 10.21
N GLN A 219 7.27 -1.30 10.41
CA GLN A 219 6.76 -0.89 11.71
C GLN A 219 5.57 -1.73 12.17
N PHE A 220 4.60 -1.97 11.28
CA PHE A 220 3.32 -2.61 11.63
C PHE A 220 3.16 -4.03 11.10
N GLY A 221 4.06 -4.49 10.23
CA GLY A 221 4.12 -5.88 9.81
C GLY A 221 5.14 -6.69 10.60
N ILE A 222 6.26 -6.07 11.01
CA ILE A 222 7.38 -6.77 11.64
C ILE A 222 7.58 -6.37 13.11
N MET A 223 7.73 -5.07 13.41
CA MET A 223 8.10 -4.61 14.75
C MET A 223 6.97 -4.74 15.76
N THR A 224 5.84 -4.10 15.47
CA THR A 224 4.65 -4.09 16.33
C THR A 224 3.45 -4.42 15.45
N PRO A 225 3.13 -5.72 15.28
CA PRO A 225 2.07 -6.14 14.38
C PRO A 225 0.77 -5.35 14.61
N GLY A 226 0.33 -4.64 13.58
CA GLY A 226 -0.92 -3.91 13.59
C GLY A 226 -2.13 -4.84 13.59
N ARG A 227 -3.33 -4.27 13.49
CA ARG A 227 -4.55 -5.05 13.27
C ARG A 227 -4.47 -5.67 11.87
N ASN A 228 -4.52 -7.00 11.79
CA ASN A 228 -4.63 -7.70 10.51
C ASN A 228 -6.09 -7.66 10.03
N LEU A 229 -6.41 -6.85 9.02
CA LEU A 229 -7.77 -6.74 8.47
C LEU A 229 -8.19 -7.94 7.61
N MET A 230 -7.26 -8.85 7.29
CA MET A 230 -7.57 -10.13 6.63
C MET A 230 -8.05 -11.19 7.62
N GLN A 231 -7.73 -11.03 8.91
CA GLN A 231 -8.20 -11.92 9.95
C GLN A 231 -9.51 -11.40 10.53
N PRO A 232 -10.54 -12.26 10.64
CA PRO A 232 -11.73 -11.88 11.36
C PRO A 232 -11.38 -11.68 12.84
N ASN A 233 -11.66 -10.48 13.37
CA ASN A 233 -11.73 -10.34 14.82
C ASN A 233 -12.85 -11.25 15.34
N SER A 234 -12.61 -11.90 16.47
CA SER A 234 -13.61 -12.75 17.16
C SER A 234 -14.92 -12.03 17.45
N ASP A 235 -14.91 -10.69 17.55
CA ASP A 235 -16.05 -9.90 18.04
C ASP A 235 -16.65 -8.91 17.04
N GLU A 236 -16.01 -8.69 15.88
CA GLU A 236 -16.54 -7.85 14.80
C GLU A 236 -16.09 -8.41 13.47
N PHE A 237 -16.83 -9.41 12.98
CA PHE A 237 -16.66 -9.81 11.60
C PHE A 237 -17.01 -8.62 10.69
N LEU A 238 -16.14 -8.37 9.70
CA LEU A 238 -16.50 -7.70 8.47
C LEU A 238 -17.44 -8.59 7.63
N SER A 239 -18.56 -8.99 8.22
CA SER A 239 -19.72 -9.39 7.44
C SER A 239 -20.31 -8.09 6.87
N ALA A 240 -19.74 -7.56 5.78
CA ALA A 240 -20.55 -6.81 4.82
C ALA A 240 -21.81 -7.66 4.53
N TYR A 241 -22.92 -7.40 5.18
CA TYR A 241 -24.10 -8.28 5.12
C TYR A 241 -24.38 -8.57 3.64
N LEU A 242 -24.38 -9.85 3.26
CA LEU A 242 -25.15 -10.22 2.09
C LEU A 242 -26.54 -9.76 2.47
N ASN A 243 -27.14 -8.86 1.68
CA ASN A 243 -28.54 -8.56 1.92
C ASN A 243 -29.34 -9.86 1.78
N ASP A 244 -30.54 -9.92 2.35
CA ASP A 244 -31.33 -11.15 2.37
C ASP A 244 -31.53 -11.74 0.97
N GLU A 245 -31.55 -10.89 -0.06
CA GLU A 245 -31.62 -11.28 -1.47
C GLU A 245 -30.34 -11.95 -1.98
N GLN A 246 -29.16 -11.41 -1.69
CA GLN A 246 -27.86 -12.01 -2.04
C GLN A 246 -27.63 -13.32 -1.28
N ALA A 247 -28.01 -13.36 0.00
CA ALA A 247 -27.98 -14.57 0.80
C ALA A 247 -28.93 -15.64 0.24
N ALA A 248 -30.13 -15.23 -0.21
CA ALA A 248 -31.10 -16.11 -0.86
C ALA A 248 -30.64 -16.57 -2.25
N GLN A 249 -29.98 -15.72 -3.04
CA GLN A 249 -29.42 -16.08 -4.36
C GLN A 249 -28.27 -17.07 -4.22
N ILE A 250 -27.35 -16.87 -3.28
CA ILE A 250 -26.29 -17.85 -2.99
C ILE A 250 -26.90 -19.16 -2.48
N SER A 251 -27.92 -19.10 -1.64
CA SER A 251 -28.65 -20.29 -1.19
C SER A 251 -29.39 -21.00 -2.33
N SER A 252 -29.93 -20.24 -3.28
CA SER A 252 -30.56 -20.76 -4.50
C SER A 252 -29.53 -21.39 -5.44
N LEU A 253 -28.33 -20.82 -5.56
CA LEU A 253 -27.20 -21.39 -6.30
C LEU A 253 -26.68 -22.69 -5.67
N ARG A 254 -26.67 -22.79 -4.32
CA ARG A 254 -26.40 -24.07 -3.62
C ARG A 254 -27.42 -25.15 -3.97
N ASN A 255 -28.68 -24.76 -4.18
CA ASN A 255 -29.79 -25.66 -4.43
C ASN A 255 -30.03 -25.95 -5.92
N SER A 256 -29.43 -25.18 -6.82
CA SER A 256 -29.61 -25.32 -8.28
C SER A 256 -28.44 -26.07 -8.93
N LYS A 257 -28.67 -27.37 -9.15
CA LYS A 257 -28.13 -28.21 -10.24
C LYS A 257 -26.61 -28.33 -10.46
N ILE A 258 -25.73 -27.77 -9.64
CA ILE A 258 -24.34 -28.25 -9.60
C ILE A 258 -24.30 -29.43 -8.62
N SER A 259 -24.69 -30.61 -9.09
CA SER A 259 -24.62 -31.83 -8.29
C SER A 259 -23.17 -32.30 -8.17
N GLY A 260 -22.62 -32.30 -6.95
CA GLY A 260 -21.32 -32.92 -6.62
C GLY A 260 -20.44 -32.07 -5.69
N ASN A 261 -19.37 -32.68 -5.16
CA ASN A 261 -18.40 -32.05 -4.24
C ASN A 261 -17.76 -30.75 -4.79
N GLY A 262 -17.84 -30.46 -6.09
CA GLY A 262 -17.33 -29.23 -6.71
C GLY A 262 -18.18 -27.98 -6.44
N ALA A 263 -19.50 -28.11 -6.26
CA ALA A 263 -20.39 -26.98 -6.03
C ALA A 263 -20.20 -26.35 -4.64
N ILE A 264 -20.02 -27.22 -3.64
CA ILE A 264 -19.76 -26.82 -2.26
C ILE A 264 -18.44 -26.04 -2.21
N LYS A 265 -17.41 -26.49 -2.93
CA LYS A 265 -16.12 -25.78 -3.04
C LYS A 265 -16.25 -24.40 -3.69
N ILE A 266 -17.00 -24.27 -4.78
CA ILE A 266 -17.20 -22.95 -5.43
C ILE A 266 -17.95 -22.00 -4.49
N ALA A 267 -19.03 -22.47 -3.85
CA ALA A 267 -19.78 -21.65 -2.90
C ALA A 267 -18.98 -21.29 -1.64
N GLU A 268 -18.02 -22.12 -1.22
CA GLU A 268 -17.06 -21.81 -0.15
C GLU A 268 -16.01 -20.79 -0.58
N ILE A 269 -15.52 -20.84 -1.82
CA ILE A 269 -14.64 -19.81 -2.39
C ILE A 269 -15.34 -18.45 -2.42
N PHE A 270 -16.65 -18.40 -2.67
CA PHE A 270 -17.43 -17.16 -2.57
C PHE A 270 -17.79 -16.75 -1.12
N LYS A 271 -17.61 -17.63 -0.12
CA LYS A 271 -17.67 -17.23 1.31
C LYS A 271 -16.42 -16.43 1.68
N GLU A 272 -15.28 -16.79 1.12
CA GLU A 272 -14.07 -15.98 1.18
C GLU A 272 -14.29 -14.78 0.27
N ARG A 273 -14.66 -13.64 0.87
CA ARG A 273 -15.10 -12.44 0.15
C ARG A 273 -14.01 -11.77 -0.68
N ILE A 274 -12.85 -12.40 -0.74
CA ILE A 274 -11.65 -11.94 -1.40
C ILE A 274 -10.97 -13.14 -2.08
N MET A 275 -10.42 -12.92 -3.27
CA MET A 275 -9.50 -13.84 -3.95
C MET A 275 -8.09 -13.28 -3.86
N ILE A 276 -7.14 -14.14 -3.52
CA ILE A 276 -5.71 -13.84 -3.56
C ILE A 276 -5.08 -14.69 -4.66
N PRO A 277 -4.21 -14.13 -5.52
CA PRO A 277 -3.51 -14.88 -6.55
C PRO A 277 -2.69 -16.05 -5.98
N LYS A 278 -2.64 -17.14 -6.75
CA LYS A 278 -1.78 -18.28 -6.43
C LYS A 278 -0.31 -17.86 -6.43
N GLY A 279 0.45 -18.39 -5.49
CA GLY A 279 1.85 -18.08 -5.22
C GLY A 279 2.05 -17.08 -4.08
N ILE A 280 1.01 -16.35 -3.68
CA ILE A 280 1.09 -15.32 -2.63
C ILE A 280 0.00 -15.45 -1.54
N GLU A 281 -0.91 -16.43 -1.64
CA GLU A 281 -2.06 -16.64 -0.75
C GLU A 281 -1.74 -16.79 0.74
N GLY A 282 -0.54 -17.29 1.08
CA GLY A 282 -0.09 -17.43 2.48
C GLY A 282 0.80 -16.28 2.98
N LYS A 283 1.10 -15.31 2.12
CA LYS A 283 2.02 -14.19 2.43
C LYS A 283 1.30 -12.85 2.48
N VAL A 284 0.18 -12.72 1.75
CA VAL A 284 -0.59 -11.47 1.70
C VAL A 284 -1.28 -11.22 3.03
N THR A 285 -0.98 -10.06 3.61
CA THR A 285 -1.63 -9.54 4.81
C THR A 285 -2.04 -8.09 4.57
N TYR A 286 -3.03 -7.64 5.33
CA TYR A 286 -3.44 -6.24 5.37
C TYR A 286 -3.27 -5.75 6.81
N TYR A 287 -2.09 -5.24 7.16
CA TYR A 287 -1.86 -4.67 8.48
C TYR A 287 -2.34 -3.23 8.54
N TRP A 288 -2.98 -2.88 9.65
CA TRP A 288 -3.52 -1.55 9.82
C TRP A 288 -3.35 -1.03 11.24
N LEU A 289 -3.26 0.29 11.35
CA LEU A 289 -3.25 0.99 12.63
C LEU A 289 -4.66 0.93 13.24
N PRO A 290 -4.85 0.43 14.47
CA PRO A 290 -6.11 0.72 15.16
C PRO A 290 -6.27 2.25 15.20
N ALA A 291 -7.47 2.78 15.03
CA ALA A 291 -7.68 4.19 15.33
C ALA A 291 -7.23 4.41 16.77
N SER A 292 -6.12 5.12 16.94
CA SER A 292 -5.80 5.71 18.22
C SER A 292 -7.00 6.57 18.55
N HIS A 293 -7.67 6.30 19.67
CA HIS A 293 -8.73 7.17 20.19
C HIS A 293 -8.20 8.61 20.17
N GLN A 294 -8.63 9.40 19.18
CA GLN A 294 -8.43 10.84 19.16
C GLN A 294 -9.24 11.45 20.30
#